data_AF-A0A4S8MN47-F1
#
_entry.id   AF-A0A4S8MN47-F1
#
_cell.length_a   1.000
_cell.length_b   1.000
_cell.length_c   1.000
_cell.angle_alpha   90.00
_cell.angle_beta   90.00
_cell.angle_gamma   90.00
#
_symmetry.space_group_name_H-M   'P 1'
#
loop_
_entity.id
_entity.type
_entity.pdbx_description
1 polymer ?
#
loop_
_entity_poly.entity_id
_entity_poly.type
_entity_poly.pdbx_seq_one_letter_code
_entity_poly.pdbx_strand_id
1 'polypeptide(L)'
;MDELREHTEDLRMETSSIAAMVSCLDPPQPGLLDSFGQRIPLHDLEAVGPVEYTVEDDGLKTSNPRWEPFVSGKIAGPLEKMNANPDLQWIFLSSLTIQPGPVNCRLSVPKVDDDHYATAFVFLPTDSTSLRVEASYGEAVEHFEIEEDLSFSTQIFVCYTDIDHVKVKSTHSVSYLTYNIFGLDSDDESIPSLSNISPVVPELRDIFRTWKWLLQNKEDRSAKDAPAHILHMLESEGDSLSSESECDDNTLIAHLAPLAKAYGFSLLLVKARHIRQSEHEISHEYKEYEEIFDKWDDLERDLKIEHGKDLITYVDVKVTDLNEREVHVSKELKKTIEKKIEDDDYISHCGCFENRDHEVELEGVDTACYYDTLSLTHTRHALFLLVVPNC
;
A
#
# COMPACT_ATOMS: atom_id res chain seq x y z
N MET A 1 -15.14 -35.75 -14.80
CA MET A 1 -14.65 -34.36 -14.73
C MET A 1 -15.76 -33.34 -15.02
N ASP A 2 -17.05 -33.73 -15.05
CA ASP A 2 -18.15 -32.81 -15.40
C ASP A 2 -19.26 -32.67 -14.32
N GLU A 3 -19.08 -33.21 -13.11
CA GLU A 3 -20.14 -33.16 -12.06
C GLU A 3 -19.75 -32.37 -10.79
N LEU A 4 -18.61 -31.68 -10.79
CA LEU A 4 -18.11 -30.90 -9.64
C LEU A 4 -18.15 -29.39 -9.87
N ARG A 5 -18.79 -28.93 -10.94
CA ARG A 5 -18.83 -27.52 -11.35
C ARG A 5 -20.17 -26.81 -11.07
N GLU A 6 -21.15 -27.51 -10.52
CA GLU A 6 -22.54 -27.02 -10.39
C GLU A 6 -22.90 -26.50 -8.98
N HIS A 7 -21.95 -26.44 -8.04
CA HIS A 7 -22.23 -26.04 -6.64
C HIS A 7 -21.35 -24.91 -6.07
N THR A 8 -20.70 -24.13 -6.93
CA THR A 8 -19.90 -22.95 -6.50
C THR A 8 -20.47 -21.60 -6.94
N GLU A 9 -21.69 -21.55 -7.49
CA GLU A 9 -22.29 -20.28 -7.93
C GLU A 9 -23.08 -19.51 -6.84
N ASP A 10 -23.37 -20.11 -5.68
CA ASP A 10 -24.30 -19.52 -4.67
C ASP A 10 -23.65 -18.99 -3.37
N LEU A 11 -22.32 -18.78 -3.34
CA LEU A 11 -21.62 -18.19 -2.18
C LEU A 11 -20.73 -16.99 -2.54
N ARG A 12 -21.06 -16.27 -3.62
CA ARG A 12 -20.57 -14.89 -3.78
C ARG A 12 -21.33 -14.02 -2.79
N MET A 13 -20.88 -13.99 -1.54
CA MET A 13 -21.14 -12.83 -0.69
C MET A 13 -20.60 -11.62 -1.47
N GLU A 14 -21.48 -10.70 -1.86
CA GLU A 14 -21.11 -9.36 -2.28
C GLU A 14 -20.44 -8.66 -1.09
N THR A 15 -19.18 -9.00 -0.80
CA THR A 15 -18.34 -8.16 0.06
C THR A 15 -17.74 -7.08 -0.84
N SER A 16 -18.59 -6.12 -1.19
CA SER A 16 -18.15 -4.83 -1.69
C SER A 16 -18.39 -3.84 -0.57
N SER A 17 -17.33 -3.19 -0.10
CA SER A 17 -17.12 -1.77 -0.37
C SER A 17 -16.04 -1.21 0.57
N ILE A 18 -15.15 -0.37 0.03
CA ILE A 18 -14.08 0.31 0.79
C ILE A 18 -14.69 1.39 1.72
N ALA A 19 -16.00 1.63 1.54
CA ALA A 19 -16.82 2.40 2.42
C ALA A 19 -18.23 1.78 2.55
N ALA A 20 -18.91 2.01 3.65
CA ALA A 20 -20.27 1.54 3.82
C ALA A 20 -21.18 2.66 4.34
N MET A 21 -22.44 2.60 3.94
CA MET A 21 -23.44 3.60 4.28
C MET A 21 -24.68 2.99 4.95
N VAL A 22 -25.26 3.72 5.90
CA VAL A 22 -26.52 3.36 6.55
C VAL A 22 -27.42 4.57 6.80
N SER A 23 -28.70 4.43 6.46
CA SER A 23 -29.78 5.38 6.75
C SER A 23 -30.40 5.08 8.12
N CYS A 24 -30.60 6.12 8.93
CA CYS A 24 -31.21 6.03 10.25
C CYS A 24 -32.38 7.01 10.37
N LEU A 25 -33.60 6.50 10.50
CA LEU A 25 -34.80 7.30 10.77
C LEU A 25 -34.85 7.77 12.23
N ASP A 26 -35.30 9.00 12.44
CA ASP A 26 -35.55 9.62 13.74
C ASP A 26 -34.34 9.58 14.72
N PRO A 27 -33.16 10.10 14.32
CA PRO A 27 -31.99 10.11 15.18
C PRO A 27 -32.22 11.00 16.42
N PRO A 28 -31.66 10.64 17.61
CA PRO A 28 -31.65 11.54 18.74
C PRO A 28 -30.94 12.83 18.36
N GLN A 29 -31.41 14.00 18.77
CA GLN A 29 -30.70 15.25 18.44
C GLN A 29 -29.35 15.32 19.18
N PRO A 30 -28.20 15.58 18.53
CA PRO A 30 -26.89 15.53 19.19
C PRO A 30 -26.75 16.57 20.30
N GLY A 31 -27.37 17.75 20.11
CA GLY A 31 -27.25 18.89 21.01
C GLY A 31 -25.79 19.26 21.23
N LEU A 32 -25.13 19.80 20.20
CA LEU A 32 -23.69 20.08 20.25
C LEU A 32 -23.40 21.30 21.10
N LEU A 33 -22.38 21.19 21.94
CA LEU A 33 -21.84 22.28 22.74
C LEU A 33 -20.43 22.63 22.26
N ASP A 34 -20.11 23.92 22.20
CA ASP A 34 -18.75 24.40 22.00
C ASP A 34 -17.91 24.26 23.28
N SER A 35 -16.64 24.67 23.20
CA SER A 35 -15.68 24.62 24.32
C SER A 35 -16.11 25.43 25.55
N PHE A 36 -17.07 26.34 25.38
CA PHE A 36 -17.64 27.17 26.44
C PHE A 36 -18.98 26.63 26.96
N GLY A 37 -19.43 25.46 26.47
CA GLY A 37 -20.71 24.85 26.85
C GLY A 37 -21.93 25.52 26.23
N GLN A 38 -21.75 26.36 25.19
CA GLN A 38 -22.85 27.00 24.48
C GLN A 38 -23.36 26.10 23.35
N ARG A 39 -24.67 26.11 23.12
CA ARG A 39 -25.28 25.33 22.04
C ARG A 39 -24.87 25.88 20.67
N ILE A 40 -24.34 25.01 19.83
CA ILE A 40 -24.01 25.33 18.43
C ILE A 40 -25.29 25.16 17.59
N PRO A 41 -25.75 26.19 16.87
CA PRO A 41 -26.87 26.07 15.96
C PRO A 41 -26.47 25.23 14.74
N LEU A 42 -27.27 24.22 14.41
CA LEU A 42 -26.99 23.28 13.31
C LEU A 42 -27.46 23.78 11.93
N HIS A 43 -28.41 24.73 11.89
CA HIS A 43 -29.16 25.10 10.68
C HIS A 43 -29.35 26.61 10.46
N ASP A 44 -28.71 27.48 11.25
CA ASP A 44 -29.08 28.92 11.27
C ASP A 44 -27.86 29.86 11.29
N LEU A 45 -26.86 29.52 10.47
CA LEU A 45 -25.73 30.42 10.23
C LEU A 45 -25.97 31.15 8.91
N GLU A 46 -26.15 32.47 8.96
CA GLU A 46 -25.96 33.40 7.82
C GLU A 46 -24.47 33.45 7.40
N ALA A 47 -23.78 32.31 7.42
CA ALA A 47 -22.35 32.22 7.13
C ALA A 47 -22.10 32.35 5.63
N VAL A 48 -21.14 33.20 5.27
CA VAL A 48 -20.69 33.44 3.88
C VAL A 48 -19.56 32.45 3.50
N GLY A 49 -19.65 31.20 3.94
CA GLY A 49 -18.64 30.17 3.66
C GLY A 49 -18.74 28.94 4.57
N PRO A 50 -17.97 27.87 4.27
CA PRO A 50 -17.92 26.67 5.10
C PRO A 50 -17.36 27.01 6.49
N VAL A 51 -18.01 26.53 7.53
CA VAL A 51 -17.57 26.67 8.92
C VAL A 51 -17.23 25.30 9.45
N GLU A 52 -16.00 25.12 9.90
CA GLU A 52 -15.54 23.92 10.57
C GLU A 52 -15.23 24.23 12.03
N TYR A 53 -15.81 23.44 12.92
CA TYR A 53 -15.50 23.43 14.34
C TYR A 53 -14.68 22.17 14.63
N THR A 54 -13.37 22.34 14.81
CA THR A 54 -12.47 21.24 15.17
C THR A 54 -12.41 21.05 16.68
N VAL A 55 -12.26 19.80 17.11
CA VAL A 55 -12.01 19.45 18.51
C VAL A 55 -10.51 19.50 18.78
N GLU A 56 -9.99 20.67 19.16
CA GLU A 56 -8.75 20.68 19.93
C GLU A 56 -9.09 20.29 21.38
N ASP A 57 -8.67 19.07 21.76
CA ASP A 57 -8.61 18.36 23.05
C ASP A 57 -9.76 18.46 24.08
N ASP A 58 -10.78 19.32 23.93
CA ASP A 58 -11.90 19.39 24.90
C ASP A 58 -13.17 20.10 24.41
N GLY A 59 -13.20 20.58 23.15
CA GLY A 59 -14.16 21.60 22.71
C GLY A 59 -15.56 21.12 22.35
N LEU A 60 -15.71 20.14 21.47
CA LEU A 60 -17.02 19.72 20.98
C LEU A 60 -17.54 18.56 21.81
N LYS A 61 -18.63 18.77 22.55
CA LYS A 61 -19.28 17.71 23.33
C LYS A 61 -20.74 17.58 22.93
N THR A 62 -21.20 16.36 22.77
CA THR A 62 -22.63 16.09 22.59
C THR A 62 -23.31 16.18 23.94
N SER A 63 -24.25 17.09 24.11
CA SER A 63 -25.00 17.23 25.37
C SER A 63 -26.06 16.14 25.54
N ASN A 64 -26.41 15.43 24.46
CA ASN A 64 -27.36 14.33 24.53
C ASN A 64 -26.65 13.00 24.90
N PRO A 65 -26.89 12.43 26.09
CA PRO A 65 -26.26 11.18 26.51
C PRO A 65 -26.69 9.97 25.67
N ARG A 66 -27.73 10.10 24.83
CA ARG A 66 -28.16 9.05 23.89
C ARG A 66 -27.45 9.12 22.55
N TRP A 67 -26.72 10.19 22.26
CA TRP A 67 -26.08 10.39 20.96
C TRP A 67 -24.90 9.45 20.74
N GLU A 68 -23.92 9.43 21.64
CA GLU A 68 -22.73 8.58 21.50
C GLU A 68 -23.08 7.07 21.43
N PRO A 69 -23.98 6.53 22.28
CA PRO A 69 -24.43 5.14 22.13
C PRO A 69 -25.16 4.88 20.80
N PHE A 70 -25.92 5.86 20.30
CA PHE A 70 -26.61 5.75 19.02
C PHE A 70 -25.61 5.68 17.87
N VAL A 71 -24.66 6.61 17.80
CA VAL A 71 -23.63 6.65 16.74
C VAL A 71 -22.80 5.38 16.76
N SER A 72 -22.28 4.98 17.93
CA SER A 72 -21.47 3.76 18.07
C SER A 72 -22.23 2.52 17.62
N GLY A 73 -23.49 2.35 18.03
CA GLY A 73 -24.32 1.22 17.64
C GLY A 73 -24.70 1.22 16.15
N LYS A 74 -24.73 2.38 15.49
CA LYS A 74 -25.03 2.49 14.06
C LYS A 74 -23.81 2.37 13.17
N ILE A 75 -22.63 2.76 13.64
CA ILE A 75 -21.34 2.58 12.95
C ILE A 75 -20.93 1.10 12.90
N ALA A 76 -21.34 0.28 13.89
CA ALA A 76 -21.03 -1.14 13.93
C ALA A 76 -21.43 -1.91 12.64
N GLY A 77 -22.64 -1.67 12.11
CA GLY A 77 -23.10 -2.35 10.88
C GLY A 77 -22.26 -2.03 9.63
N PRO A 78 -22.01 -0.75 9.30
CA PRO A 78 -21.05 -0.35 8.28
C PRO A 78 -19.67 -0.97 8.45
N LEU A 79 -19.14 -1.04 9.68
CA LEU A 79 -17.83 -1.66 9.93
C LEU A 79 -17.84 -3.16 9.69
N GLU A 80 -18.86 -3.88 10.16
CA GLU A 80 -19.03 -5.31 9.86
C GLU A 80 -19.07 -5.57 8.35
N LYS A 81 -19.78 -4.72 7.59
CA LYS A 81 -19.80 -4.80 6.11
C LYS A 81 -18.43 -4.60 5.48
N MET A 82 -17.59 -3.77 6.10
CA MET A 82 -16.22 -3.52 5.67
C MET A 82 -15.23 -4.59 6.21
N ASN A 83 -15.69 -5.61 6.94
CA ASN A 83 -14.88 -6.62 7.63
C ASN A 83 -14.04 -6.09 8.82
N ALA A 84 -14.43 -4.97 9.42
CA ALA A 84 -13.88 -4.51 10.70
C ALA A 84 -14.60 -5.15 11.88
N ASN A 85 -13.88 -5.39 12.98
CA ASN A 85 -14.47 -5.88 14.22
C ASN A 85 -15.04 -4.70 15.05
N PRO A 86 -16.37 -4.55 15.15
CA PRO A 86 -16.97 -3.40 15.83
C PRO A 86 -16.79 -3.43 17.36
N ASP A 87 -16.39 -4.57 17.95
CA ASP A 87 -16.22 -4.75 19.39
C ASP A 87 -14.82 -4.32 19.90
N LEU A 88 -13.85 -4.13 18.98
CA LEU A 88 -12.45 -3.83 19.30
C LEU A 88 -12.03 -2.43 18.84
N GLN A 89 -12.88 -1.42 19.08
CA GLN A 89 -12.64 -0.08 18.58
C GLN A 89 -12.95 1.03 19.57
N TRP A 90 -12.25 2.14 19.39
CA TRP A 90 -12.52 3.40 20.05
C TRP A 90 -13.00 4.42 19.00
N ILE A 91 -14.17 5.03 19.23
CA ILE A 91 -14.77 6.02 18.33
C ILE A 91 -14.70 7.39 19.01
N PHE A 92 -14.19 8.41 18.30
CA PHE A 92 -14.01 9.76 18.84
C PHE A 92 -14.54 10.83 17.88
N LEU A 93 -15.38 11.74 18.39
CA LEU A 93 -15.89 12.89 17.63
C LEU A 93 -14.78 13.93 17.42
N SER A 94 -14.36 14.16 16.17
CA SER A 94 -13.23 15.03 15.83
C SER A 94 -13.63 16.41 15.32
N SER A 95 -14.74 16.52 14.57
CA SER A 95 -15.19 17.82 14.07
C SER A 95 -16.69 17.88 13.77
N LEU A 96 -17.21 19.11 13.72
CA LEU A 96 -18.49 19.46 13.10
C LEU A 96 -18.21 20.38 11.92
N THR A 97 -18.70 20.02 10.74
CA THR A 97 -18.64 20.90 9.57
C THR A 97 -20.04 21.31 9.15
N ILE A 98 -20.23 22.61 8.89
CA ILE A 98 -21.45 23.19 8.35
C ILE A 98 -21.09 23.86 7.02
N GLN A 99 -21.63 23.33 5.92
CA GLN A 99 -21.43 23.86 4.58
C GLN A 99 -22.73 24.49 4.07
N PRO A 100 -22.80 25.83 3.93
CA PRO A 100 -24.01 26.50 3.47
C PRO A 100 -24.17 26.42 1.94
N GLY A 101 -25.42 26.24 1.48
CA GLY A 101 -25.79 26.24 0.08
C GLY A 101 -25.55 24.90 -0.64
N PRO A 102 -25.71 24.85 -1.98
CA PRO A 102 -25.38 23.67 -2.77
C PRO A 102 -23.91 23.29 -2.59
N VAL A 103 -23.67 22.02 -2.28
CA VAL A 103 -22.33 21.50 -1.97
C VAL A 103 -21.85 20.63 -3.14
N ASN A 104 -20.59 20.83 -3.52
CA ASN A 104 -19.83 19.91 -4.36
C ASN A 104 -18.36 19.99 -3.91
N CYS A 105 -18.08 19.38 -2.78
CA CYS A 105 -16.78 19.47 -2.12
C CYS A 105 -16.11 18.10 -2.05
N ARG A 106 -14.78 18.14 -1.98
CA ARG A 106 -13.98 16.99 -1.53
C ARG A 106 -13.80 17.11 -0.02
N LEU A 107 -14.12 16.03 0.67
CA LEU A 107 -13.80 15.82 2.08
C LEU A 107 -12.45 15.15 2.14
N SER A 108 -11.54 15.71 2.93
CA SER A 108 -10.30 15.04 3.28
C SER A 108 -10.62 13.98 4.33
N VAL A 109 -10.17 12.75 4.12
CA VAL A 109 -10.19 11.72 5.15
C VAL A 109 -8.97 11.96 6.04
N PRO A 110 -9.16 12.34 7.32
CA PRO A 110 -8.03 12.70 8.16
C PRO A 110 -7.19 11.46 8.48
N LYS A 111 -5.87 11.57 8.41
CA LYS A 111 -4.96 10.57 8.99
C LYS A 111 -4.35 11.17 10.25
N VAL A 112 -4.86 10.76 11.40
CA VAL A 112 -4.58 11.43 12.69
C VAL A 112 -3.46 10.75 13.46
N ASP A 113 -3.37 9.42 13.39
CA ASP A 113 -2.34 8.61 14.05
C ASP A 113 -2.22 7.23 13.38
N ASP A 114 -1.23 6.43 13.79
CA ASP A 114 -0.99 5.07 13.28
C ASP A 114 -2.13 4.09 13.62
N ASP A 115 -2.82 4.30 14.76
CA ASP A 115 -3.94 3.45 15.19
C ASP A 115 -5.30 3.86 14.58
N HIS A 116 -5.36 4.98 13.84
CA HIS A 116 -6.56 5.46 13.16
C HIS A 116 -6.73 4.71 11.83
N TYR A 117 -7.77 3.88 11.71
CA TYR A 117 -7.95 3.03 10.53
C TYR A 117 -9.19 3.38 9.71
N ALA A 118 -10.20 4.02 10.30
CA ALA A 118 -11.42 4.40 9.57
C ALA A 118 -12.01 5.71 10.08
N THR A 119 -12.73 6.42 9.21
CA THR A 119 -13.45 7.64 9.52
C THR A 119 -14.94 7.47 9.22
N ALA A 120 -15.80 7.90 10.14
CA ALA A 120 -17.23 7.99 9.93
C ALA A 120 -17.67 9.45 9.77
N PHE A 121 -18.40 9.71 8.69
CA PHE A 121 -19.11 10.95 8.43
C PHE A 121 -20.60 10.76 8.75
N VAL A 122 -21.08 11.45 9.76
CA VAL A 122 -22.48 11.42 10.21
C VAL A 122 -23.18 12.67 9.69
N PHE A 123 -23.88 12.56 8.58
CA PHE A 123 -24.67 13.63 7.99
C PHE A 123 -25.94 13.85 8.82
N LEU A 124 -26.06 15.06 9.36
CA LEU A 124 -27.19 15.46 10.20
C LEU A 124 -28.43 15.72 9.33
N PRO A 125 -29.65 15.61 9.91
CA PRO A 125 -30.86 15.86 9.17
C PRO A 125 -30.83 17.24 8.51
N THR A 126 -31.23 17.33 7.25
CA THR A 126 -31.18 18.56 6.45
C THR A 126 -32.36 18.57 5.48
N ASP A 127 -32.75 19.77 5.02
CA ASP A 127 -33.80 19.94 4.00
C ASP A 127 -33.36 19.43 2.60
N SER A 128 -32.16 18.84 2.49
CA SER A 128 -31.66 18.26 1.25
C SER A 128 -32.32 16.93 0.91
N THR A 129 -32.76 16.80 -0.34
CA THR A 129 -33.33 15.57 -0.90
C THR A 129 -32.36 14.85 -1.84
N SER A 130 -31.10 15.29 -1.92
CA SER A 130 -30.18 14.84 -2.98
C SER A 130 -28.71 14.76 -2.54
N LEU A 131 -28.43 14.18 -1.37
CA LEU A 131 -27.06 13.96 -0.94
C LEU A 131 -26.48 12.74 -1.68
N ARG A 132 -25.35 12.94 -2.35
CA ARG A 132 -24.57 11.86 -3.00
C ARG A 132 -23.16 11.87 -2.43
N VAL A 133 -22.69 10.70 -2.05
CA VAL A 133 -21.34 10.49 -1.55
C VAL A 133 -20.63 9.56 -2.53
N GLU A 134 -19.46 9.98 -2.98
CA GLU A 134 -18.61 9.24 -3.90
C GLU A 134 -17.27 9.02 -3.20
N ALA A 135 -16.83 7.77 -3.12
CA ALA A 135 -15.57 7.39 -2.50
C ALA A 135 -14.68 6.74 -3.56
N SER A 136 -13.43 7.17 -3.63
CA SER A 136 -12.47 6.66 -4.61
C SER A 136 -11.20 6.17 -3.95
N TYR A 137 -10.69 5.05 -4.46
CA TYR A 137 -9.44 4.44 -4.07
C TYR A 137 -8.72 3.92 -5.33
N GLY A 138 -7.58 4.51 -5.67
CA GLY A 138 -6.91 4.28 -6.94
C GLY A 138 -7.86 4.50 -8.12
N GLU A 139 -8.03 3.49 -8.96
CA GLU A 139 -8.98 3.52 -10.09
C GLU A 139 -10.42 3.12 -9.71
N ALA A 140 -10.63 2.59 -8.50
CA ALA A 140 -11.95 2.16 -8.04
C ALA A 140 -12.77 3.35 -7.53
N VAL A 141 -14.00 3.51 -8.02
CA VAL A 141 -14.92 4.57 -7.58
C VAL A 141 -16.25 3.95 -7.19
N GLU A 142 -16.60 4.05 -5.92
CA GLU A 142 -17.90 3.63 -5.39
C GLU A 142 -18.82 4.84 -5.21
N HIS A 143 -20.06 4.68 -5.68
CA HIS A 143 -21.07 5.71 -5.65
C HIS A 143 -22.17 5.31 -4.68
N PHE A 144 -22.41 6.15 -3.68
CA PHE A 144 -23.49 5.99 -2.71
C PHE A 144 -24.50 7.12 -2.96
N GLU A 145 -25.61 6.77 -3.60
CA GLU A 145 -26.76 7.68 -3.72
C GLU A 145 -27.72 7.43 -2.55
N ILE A 146 -28.12 8.51 -1.87
CA ILE A 146 -29.21 8.44 -0.91
C ILE A 146 -30.52 8.71 -1.65
N GLU A 147 -31.45 7.76 -1.56
CA GLU A 147 -32.78 7.87 -2.18
C GLU A 147 -33.86 8.44 -1.23
N GLU A 148 -33.52 8.71 0.04
CA GLU A 148 -34.47 9.09 1.09
C GLU A 148 -34.38 10.58 1.48
N ASP A 149 -35.50 11.14 1.94
CA ASP A 149 -35.60 12.49 2.50
C ASP A 149 -34.76 12.59 3.80
N LEU A 150 -33.77 13.50 3.80
CA LEU A 150 -32.88 13.72 4.94
C LEU A 150 -33.50 14.61 6.01
N SER A 151 -34.72 15.11 5.80
CA SER A 151 -35.36 16.04 6.75
C SER A 151 -35.52 15.44 8.15
N PHE A 152 -35.62 14.10 8.25
CA PHE A 152 -35.79 13.36 9.51
C PHE A 152 -34.85 12.17 9.65
N SER A 153 -33.87 12.03 8.74
CA SER A 153 -32.94 10.91 8.75
C SER A 153 -31.50 11.38 8.87
N THR A 154 -30.70 10.59 9.57
CA THR A 154 -29.24 10.73 9.60
C THR A 154 -28.64 9.67 8.71
N GLN A 155 -27.65 10.07 7.93
CA GLN A 155 -26.88 9.14 7.11
C GLN A 155 -25.50 9.01 7.69
N ILE A 156 -25.06 7.77 7.89
CA ILE A 156 -23.72 7.47 8.36
C ILE A 156 -22.97 6.82 7.22
N PHE A 157 -21.90 7.46 6.80
CA PHE A 157 -20.96 6.94 5.82
C PHE A 157 -19.64 6.66 6.54
N VAL A 158 -19.13 5.44 6.44
CA VAL A 158 -17.87 5.04 7.07
C VAL A 158 -16.92 4.59 5.97
N CYS A 159 -15.68 5.03 6.03
CA CYS A 159 -14.66 4.67 5.06
C CYS A 159 -13.29 4.46 5.73
N TYR A 160 -12.41 3.71 5.08
CA TYR A 160 -11.03 3.57 5.53
C TYR A 160 -10.21 4.85 5.33
N THR A 161 -9.13 5.00 6.10
CA THR A 161 -8.23 6.16 6.05
C THR A 161 -7.39 6.27 4.78
N ASP A 162 -7.33 5.20 4.00
CA ASP A 162 -6.58 5.08 2.74
C ASP A 162 -7.41 5.47 1.50
N ILE A 163 -8.67 5.87 1.68
CA ILE A 163 -9.48 6.48 0.62
C ILE A 163 -8.82 7.79 0.15
N ASP A 164 -8.50 7.89 -1.14
CA ASP A 164 -7.83 9.05 -1.74
C ASP A 164 -8.67 10.32 -1.60
N HIS A 165 -9.97 10.22 -1.86
CA HIS A 165 -10.91 11.30 -1.62
C HIS A 165 -12.35 10.82 -1.47
N VAL A 166 -13.09 11.52 -0.63
CA VAL A 166 -14.55 11.42 -0.54
C VAL A 166 -15.14 12.69 -1.14
N LYS A 167 -16.03 12.57 -2.11
CA LYS A 167 -16.71 13.69 -2.75
C LYS A 167 -18.17 13.70 -2.37
N VAL A 168 -18.62 14.83 -1.83
CA VAL A 168 -20.01 15.03 -1.41
C VAL A 168 -20.68 16.04 -2.32
N LYS A 169 -21.85 15.67 -2.84
CA LYS A 169 -22.71 16.52 -3.67
C LYS A 169 -24.09 16.66 -3.03
N SER A 170 -24.58 17.89 -2.89
CA SER A 170 -25.92 18.19 -2.36
C SER A 170 -26.48 19.45 -3.01
N THR A 171 -27.80 19.53 -3.18
CA THR A 171 -28.48 20.73 -3.70
C THR A 171 -28.72 21.79 -2.62
N HIS A 172 -28.57 21.43 -1.35
CA HIS A 172 -28.78 22.30 -0.19
C HIS A 172 -27.61 22.19 0.79
N SER A 173 -27.64 23.04 1.83
CA SER A 173 -26.66 23.03 2.91
C SER A 173 -26.52 21.64 3.53
N VAL A 174 -25.30 21.29 3.92
CA VAL A 174 -25.00 20.01 4.57
C VAL A 174 -24.25 20.29 5.87
N SER A 175 -24.72 19.65 6.94
CA SER A 175 -24.02 19.63 8.22
C SER A 175 -23.65 18.18 8.54
N TYR A 176 -22.40 17.92 8.89
CA TYR A 176 -21.95 16.58 9.25
C TYR A 176 -20.96 16.58 10.40
N LEU A 177 -20.96 15.50 11.15
CA LEU A 177 -19.96 15.21 12.18
C LEU A 177 -18.93 14.23 11.64
N THR A 178 -17.67 14.46 11.98
CA THR A 178 -16.57 13.56 11.66
C THR A 178 -16.18 12.80 12.91
N TYR A 179 -16.15 11.47 12.80
CA TYR A 179 -15.73 10.56 13.86
C TYR A 179 -14.51 9.78 13.38
N ASN A 180 -13.45 9.79 14.19
CA ASN A 180 -12.26 9.00 13.97
C ASN A 180 -12.40 7.66 14.69
N ILE A 181 -12.03 6.56 14.03
CA ILE A 181 -12.18 5.19 14.55
C ILE A 181 -10.79 4.55 14.68
N PHE A 182 -10.47 4.17 15.91
CA PHE A 182 -9.17 3.59 16.29
C PHE A 182 -9.34 2.12 16.69
N GLY A 183 -8.32 1.29 16.45
CA GLY A 183 -8.25 -0.07 16.98
C GLY A 183 -7.90 -0.08 18.48
N LEU A 184 -8.50 -0.98 19.27
CA LEU A 184 -8.22 -1.09 20.71
C LEU A 184 -6.97 -1.90 21.06
N ASP A 185 -6.48 -2.75 20.15
CA ASP A 185 -5.32 -3.61 20.37
C ASP A 185 -4.33 -3.49 19.20
N SER A 186 -3.04 -3.30 19.52
CA SER A 186 -1.91 -3.27 18.58
C SER A 186 -1.59 -4.63 17.95
N ASP A 187 -2.42 -5.65 18.18
CA ASP A 187 -2.36 -6.90 17.44
C ASP A 187 -3.12 -6.69 16.11
N ASP A 188 -2.37 -6.74 15.00
CA ASP A 188 -2.78 -6.59 13.58
C ASP A 188 -4.08 -7.32 13.16
N GLU A 189 -4.65 -8.17 14.02
CA GLU A 189 -5.87 -8.95 13.75
C GLU A 189 -7.18 -8.14 13.90
N SER A 190 -7.17 -7.02 14.63
CA SER A 190 -8.38 -6.22 14.88
C SER A 190 -8.70 -5.19 13.77
N ILE A 191 -7.67 -4.76 13.04
CA ILE A 191 -7.77 -3.82 11.92
C ILE A 191 -7.78 -4.65 10.63
N PRO A 192 -8.88 -4.64 9.85
CA PRO A 192 -8.85 -5.26 8.55
C PRO A 192 -7.82 -4.53 7.67
N SER A 193 -6.67 -5.17 7.44
CA SER A 193 -5.71 -4.67 6.47
C SER A 193 -6.37 -4.56 5.09
N LEU A 194 -5.86 -3.69 4.22
CA LEU A 194 -6.28 -3.53 2.81
C LEU A 194 -6.41 -4.85 2.03
N SER A 195 -5.74 -5.91 2.50
CA SER A 195 -5.92 -7.27 1.98
C SER A 195 -7.28 -7.92 2.30
N ASN A 196 -8.09 -7.35 3.17
CA ASN A 196 -9.43 -7.85 3.43
C ASN A 196 -10.49 -7.24 2.49
N ILE A 197 -10.13 -6.19 1.75
CA ILE A 197 -11.10 -5.29 1.08
C ILE A 197 -10.93 -5.26 -0.44
N SER A 198 -9.72 -5.43 -0.99
CA SER A 198 -9.52 -5.37 -2.45
C SER A 198 -10.07 -6.62 -3.17
N PRO A 199 -10.80 -6.48 -4.30
CA PRO A 199 -11.33 -7.60 -5.09
C PRO A 199 -10.24 -8.47 -5.75
N VAL A 200 -9.00 -7.98 -5.80
CA VAL A 200 -7.81 -8.77 -6.19
C VAL A 200 -7.43 -9.76 -5.09
N VAL A 201 -7.88 -9.51 -3.85
CA VAL A 201 -7.43 -10.27 -2.70
C VAL A 201 -8.13 -11.62 -2.52
N PRO A 202 -9.41 -11.83 -2.82
CA PRO A 202 -9.97 -13.18 -2.88
C PRO A 202 -9.13 -14.12 -3.75
N GLU A 203 -8.66 -13.66 -4.92
CA GLU A 203 -7.81 -14.44 -5.81
C GLU A 203 -6.42 -14.67 -5.21
N LEU A 204 -5.76 -13.64 -4.68
CA LEU A 204 -4.46 -13.79 -4.01
C LEU A 204 -4.54 -14.69 -2.76
N ARG A 205 -5.65 -14.61 -2.02
CA ARG A 205 -5.96 -15.43 -0.86
C ARG A 205 -6.10 -16.90 -1.26
N ASP A 206 -6.83 -17.16 -2.33
CA ASP A 206 -6.96 -18.50 -2.89
C ASP A 206 -5.64 -19.03 -3.44
N ILE A 207 -4.78 -18.17 -4.02
CA ILE A 207 -3.41 -18.51 -4.41
C ILE A 207 -2.60 -18.92 -3.19
N PHE A 208 -2.50 -18.09 -2.14
CA PHE A 208 -1.73 -18.41 -0.93
C PHE A 208 -2.27 -19.66 -0.21
N ARG A 209 -3.60 -19.81 -0.15
CA ARG A 209 -4.24 -20.99 0.44
C ARG A 209 -3.95 -22.25 -0.36
N THR A 210 -4.09 -22.20 -1.68
CA THR A 210 -3.81 -23.32 -2.58
C THR A 210 -2.33 -23.68 -2.52
N TRP A 211 -1.45 -22.67 -2.55
CA TRP A 211 -0.02 -22.87 -2.47
C TRP A 211 0.39 -23.53 -1.16
N LYS A 212 -0.12 -23.05 -0.02
CA LYS A 212 0.09 -23.69 1.29
C LYS A 212 -0.39 -25.15 1.28
N TRP A 213 -1.58 -25.40 0.76
CA TRP A 213 -2.13 -26.74 0.66
C TRP A 213 -1.24 -27.65 -0.18
N LEU A 214 -0.77 -27.19 -1.33
CA LEU A 214 0.15 -27.96 -2.19
C LEU A 214 1.47 -28.27 -1.48
N LEU A 215 2.06 -27.30 -0.78
CA LEU A 215 3.30 -27.49 -0.01
C LEU A 215 3.15 -28.52 1.12
N GLN A 216 1.97 -28.61 1.72
CA GLN A 216 1.64 -29.58 2.78
C GLN A 216 1.29 -30.98 2.24
N ASN A 217 0.71 -31.06 1.04
CA ASN A 217 0.21 -32.30 0.44
C ASN A 217 1.14 -32.82 -0.67
N LYS A 218 2.42 -33.05 -0.33
CA LYS A 218 3.48 -33.46 -1.27
C LYS A 218 3.23 -34.77 -2.03
N GLU A 219 2.24 -35.56 -1.59
CA GLU A 219 1.83 -36.80 -2.27
C GLU A 219 0.90 -36.54 -3.46
N ASP A 220 0.26 -35.36 -3.53
CA ASP A 220 -0.54 -34.96 -4.67
C ASP A 220 0.36 -34.74 -5.90
N ARG A 221 -0.12 -35.11 -7.09
CA ARG A 221 0.60 -34.90 -8.34
C ARG A 221 0.78 -33.41 -8.64
N SER A 222 -0.21 -32.59 -8.31
CA SER A 222 -0.19 -31.13 -8.48
C SER A 222 0.80 -30.44 -7.52
N ALA A 223 1.07 -31.04 -6.36
CA ALA A 223 2.03 -30.50 -5.38
C ALA A 223 3.49 -30.55 -5.84
N LYS A 224 3.81 -31.37 -6.84
CA LYS A 224 5.17 -31.47 -7.39
C LYS A 224 5.61 -30.22 -8.14
N ASP A 225 4.65 -29.48 -8.68
CA ASP A 225 4.89 -28.28 -9.49
C ASP A 225 4.78 -26.99 -8.65
N ALA A 226 4.41 -27.10 -7.37
CA ALA A 226 4.31 -25.95 -6.49
C ALA A 226 5.70 -25.38 -6.16
N PRO A 227 5.96 -24.09 -6.41
CA PRO A 227 7.27 -23.51 -6.14
C PRO A 227 7.56 -23.51 -4.64
N ALA A 228 8.79 -23.79 -4.23
CA ALA A 228 9.18 -23.73 -2.81
C ALA A 228 9.28 -22.28 -2.28
N HIS A 229 9.50 -21.33 -3.19
CA HIS A 229 9.58 -19.90 -2.93
C HIS A 229 9.33 -19.14 -4.24
N ILE A 230 8.88 -17.90 -4.15
CA ILE A 230 8.73 -17.00 -5.29
C ILE A 230 9.72 -15.85 -5.13
N LEU A 231 10.44 -15.54 -6.21
CA LEU A 231 11.30 -14.38 -6.31
C LEU A 231 10.72 -13.47 -7.40
N HIS A 232 10.25 -12.29 -6.99
CA HIS A 232 9.58 -11.32 -7.84
C HIS A 232 10.40 -10.03 -7.91
N MET A 233 10.70 -9.53 -9.10
CA MET A 233 11.45 -8.27 -9.26
C MET A 233 10.51 -7.07 -9.14
N LEU A 234 10.84 -6.14 -8.25
CA LEU A 234 10.07 -4.92 -7.98
C LEU A 234 10.42 -3.81 -8.98
N GLU A 235 9.50 -2.87 -9.22
CA GLU A 235 9.66 -1.71 -10.11
C GLU A 235 10.65 -0.65 -9.58
N SER A 236 10.80 -0.55 -8.27
CA SER A 236 11.57 0.50 -7.61
C SER A 236 13.01 0.62 -8.13
N GLU A 237 13.39 1.83 -8.52
CA GLU A 237 14.77 2.21 -8.84
C GLU A 237 15.53 2.52 -7.54
N GLY A 238 16.75 2.01 -7.41
CA GLY A 238 17.61 2.24 -6.24
C GLY A 238 17.59 1.21 -5.09
N ASP A 239 18.32 1.57 -4.03
CA ASP A 239 18.70 0.70 -2.91
C ASP A 239 17.66 0.65 -1.76
N SER A 240 16.51 1.32 -1.87
CA SER A 240 15.50 1.36 -0.80
C SER A 240 14.08 1.60 -1.30
N LEU A 241 13.10 1.08 -0.58
CA LEU A 241 11.69 1.48 -0.69
C LEU A 241 11.49 2.87 -0.03
N SER A 242 12.15 3.91 -0.53
CA SER A 242 12.07 5.25 0.08
C SER A 242 10.80 6.01 -0.35
N SER A 243 9.80 5.92 0.53
CA SER A 243 8.78 6.89 1.00
C SER A 243 8.21 8.07 0.18
N GLU A 244 8.64 8.41 -1.03
CA GLU A 244 8.19 9.68 -1.67
C GLU A 244 7.47 9.55 -3.02
N SER A 245 7.21 8.34 -3.50
CA SER A 245 6.36 8.14 -4.68
C SER A 245 5.33 7.06 -4.42
N GLU A 246 4.11 7.30 -4.90
CA GLU A 246 3.03 6.33 -5.12
C GLU A 246 3.52 5.23 -6.08
N CYS A 247 4.48 4.41 -5.63
CA CYS A 247 5.02 3.31 -6.41
C CYS A 247 4.11 2.10 -6.22
N ASP A 248 3.68 1.51 -7.34
CA ASP A 248 2.82 0.31 -7.37
C ASP A 248 3.36 -0.84 -6.49
N ASP A 249 4.68 -0.90 -6.29
CA ASP A 249 5.33 -1.86 -5.40
C ASP A 249 4.93 -1.71 -3.93
N ASN A 250 4.77 -0.48 -3.42
CA ASN A 250 4.37 -0.25 -2.03
C ASN A 250 2.94 -0.74 -1.81
N THR A 251 2.05 -0.48 -2.77
CA THR A 251 0.68 -0.97 -2.76
C THR A 251 0.64 -2.49 -2.86
N LEU A 252 1.46 -3.10 -3.75
CA LEU A 252 1.60 -4.54 -3.87
C LEU A 252 2.05 -5.18 -2.55
N ILE A 253 3.10 -4.65 -1.92
CA ILE A 253 3.64 -5.15 -0.65
C ILE A 253 2.59 -4.98 0.46
N ALA A 254 1.91 -3.83 0.53
CA ALA A 254 0.86 -3.56 1.52
C ALA A 254 -0.31 -4.57 1.42
N HIS A 255 -0.64 -5.03 0.22
CA HIS A 255 -1.65 -6.08 0.03
C HIS A 255 -1.11 -7.49 0.31
N LEU A 256 0.11 -7.81 -0.14
CA LEU A 256 0.67 -9.16 -0.02
C LEU A 256 1.11 -9.49 1.42
N ALA A 257 1.68 -8.54 2.15
CA ALA A 257 2.27 -8.76 3.48
C ALA A 257 1.29 -9.37 4.50
N PRO A 258 0.10 -8.79 4.73
CA PRO A 258 -0.87 -9.38 5.65
C PRO A 258 -1.37 -10.76 5.17
N LEU A 259 -1.55 -10.98 3.87
CA LEU A 259 -1.98 -12.27 3.34
C LEU A 259 -0.92 -13.35 3.52
N ALA A 260 0.31 -13.06 3.11
CA ALA A 260 1.44 -13.95 3.29
C ALA A 260 1.53 -14.36 4.77
N LYS A 261 1.51 -13.39 5.68
CA LYS A 261 1.52 -13.63 7.14
C LYS A 261 0.36 -14.53 7.57
N ALA A 262 -0.88 -14.21 7.19
CA ALA A 262 -2.08 -14.98 7.55
C ALA A 262 -2.03 -16.43 7.06
N TYR A 263 -1.43 -16.68 5.90
CA TYR A 263 -1.28 -18.01 5.34
C TYR A 263 0.03 -18.71 5.73
N GLY A 264 0.86 -18.10 6.57
CA GLY A 264 2.09 -18.70 7.06
C GLY A 264 3.24 -18.64 6.05
N PHE A 265 3.37 -17.52 5.35
CA PHE A 265 4.49 -17.14 4.52
C PHE A 265 5.14 -15.88 5.11
N SER A 266 6.45 -15.73 4.89
CA SER A 266 7.19 -14.51 5.14
C SER A 266 7.47 -13.80 3.83
N LEU A 267 7.33 -12.48 3.84
CA LEU A 267 7.82 -11.60 2.79
C LEU A 267 9.14 -10.99 3.21
N LEU A 268 10.13 -11.09 2.33
CA LEU A 268 11.47 -10.58 2.54
C LEU A 268 11.86 -9.72 1.33
N LEU A 269 12.61 -8.66 1.59
CA LEU A 269 13.22 -7.85 0.55
C LEU A 269 14.62 -8.37 0.27
N VAL A 270 14.93 -8.50 -1.01
CA VAL A 270 16.20 -9.00 -1.49
C VAL A 270 16.82 -7.91 -2.34
N LYS A 271 17.85 -7.27 -1.80
CA LYS A 271 18.69 -6.32 -2.52
C LYS A 271 19.78 -7.10 -3.21
N ALA A 272 19.85 -7.02 -4.53
CA ALA A 272 20.84 -7.73 -5.32
C ALA A 272 21.74 -6.73 -6.06
N ARG A 273 23.04 -6.97 -6.00
CA ARG A 273 24.06 -6.29 -6.79
C ARG A 273 24.68 -7.32 -7.72
N HIS A 274 24.36 -7.22 -9.00
CA HIS A 274 25.01 -8.05 -10.01
C HIS A 274 26.25 -7.30 -10.49
N ILE A 275 27.40 -7.87 -10.21
CA ILE A 275 28.70 -7.26 -10.45
C ILE A 275 29.41 -8.07 -11.53
N ARG A 276 29.75 -7.38 -12.61
CA ARG A 276 30.60 -7.91 -13.66
C ARG A 276 31.90 -7.13 -13.64
N GLN A 277 33.04 -7.83 -13.74
CA GLN A 277 34.37 -7.22 -13.73
C GLN A 277 35.20 -7.78 -14.86
N SER A 278 35.92 -6.92 -15.57
CA SER A 278 36.86 -7.35 -16.61
C SER A 278 38.13 -6.52 -16.60
N GLU A 279 39.24 -7.14 -16.96
CA GLU A 279 40.54 -6.45 -17.08
C GLU A 279 40.84 -6.11 -18.54
N HIS A 280 41.28 -4.89 -18.79
CA HIS A 280 41.64 -4.40 -20.12
C HIS A 280 43.11 -4.01 -20.14
N GLU A 281 43.85 -4.59 -21.08
CA GLU A 281 45.23 -4.21 -21.35
C GLU A 281 45.23 -3.23 -22.53
N ILE A 282 45.65 -2.01 -22.28
CA ILE A 282 45.66 -0.94 -23.27
C ILE A 282 47.11 -0.61 -23.58
N SER A 283 47.50 -0.84 -24.83
CA SER A 283 48.81 -0.45 -25.33
C SER A 283 48.79 1.01 -25.74
N HIS A 284 49.75 1.79 -25.22
CA HIS A 284 49.93 3.18 -25.61
C HIS A 284 51.11 3.32 -26.57
N GLU A 285 50.91 3.99 -27.71
CA GLU A 285 51.99 4.32 -28.64
C GLU A 285 52.87 5.48 -28.12
N TYR A 286 52.39 6.19 -27.09
CA TYR A 286 52.95 7.44 -26.59
C TYR A 286 53.84 7.22 -25.36
N LYS A 287 54.94 7.96 -25.28
CA LYS A 287 55.88 7.93 -24.13
C LYS A 287 55.58 8.99 -23.07
N GLU A 288 54.75 9.99 -23.40
CA GLU A 288 54.50 11.17 -22.58
C GLU A 288 53.13 11.05 -21.88
N TYR A 289 53.14 11.25 -20.57
CA TYR A 289 52.01 10.98 -19.67
C TYR A 289 50.79 11.88 -19.93
N GLU A 290 51.00 13.12 -20.41
CA GLU A 290 49.93 14.09 -20.66
C GLU A 290 49.06 13.71 -21.87
N GLU A 291 49.64 13.14 -22.93
CA GLU A 291 48.89 12.70 -24.13
C GLU A 291 48.01 11.45 -23.87
N ILE A 292 48.37 10.66 -22.85
CA ILE A 292 47.60 9.49 -22.40
C ILE A 292 46.30 9.94 -21.71
N PHE A 293 46.36 10.99 -20.89
CA PHE A 293 45.19 11.53 -20.17
C PHE A 293 44.17 12.18 -21.11
N ASP A 294 44.61 12.95 -22.12
CA ASP A 294 43.70 13.65 -23.04
C ASP A 294 42.86 12.70 -23.92
N LYS A 295 43.31 11.44 -24.09
CA LYS A 295 42.58 10.40 -24.84
C LYS A 295 41.90 9.37 -23.95
N TRP A 296 42.05 9.50 -22.63
CA TRP A 296 41.53 8.56 -21.66
C TRP A 296 40.00 8.49 -21.70
N ASP A 297 39.34 9.64 -21.76
CA ASP A 297 37.88 9.76 -21.82
C ASP A 297 37.27 9.10 -23.08
N ASP A 298 37.97 9.18 -24.21
CA ASP A 298 37.50 8.56 -25.46
C ASP A 298 37.67 7.04 -25.42
N LEU A 299 38.76 6.57 -24.82
CA LEU A 299 39.03 5.14 -24.67
C LEU A 299 38.07 4.51 -23.65
N GLU A 300 37.78 5.21 -22.55
CA GLU A 300 36.78 4.84 -21.54
C GLU A 300 35.39 4.61 -22.15
N ARG A 301 34.98 5.46 -23.09
CA ARG A 301 33.68 5.33 -23.78
C ARG A 301 33.59 4.13 -24.72
N ASP A 302 34.72 3.67 -25.24
CA ASP A 302 34.79 2.54 -26.18
C ASP A 302 35.00 1.19 -25.47
N LEU A 303 35.41 1.20 -24.21
CA LEU A 303 35.57 0.00 -23.41
C LEU A 303 34.20 -0.63 -23.13
N LYS A 304 34.10 -1.91 -23.50
CA LYS A 304 32.97 -2.76 -23.17
C LYS A 304 33.46 -3.90 -22.32
N ILE A 305 32.76 -4.16 -21.22
CA ILE A 305 33.08 -5.24 -20.29
C ILE A 305 33.22 -6.62 -20.95
N GLU A 306 32.48 -6.85 -22.04
CA GLU A 306 32.52 -8.08 -22.83
C GLU A 306 33.85 -8.31 -23.57
N HIS A 307 34.66 -7.25 -23.74
CA HIS A 307 35.93 -7.29 -24.47
C HIS A 307 37.15 -7.44 -23.56
N GLY A 308 36.97 -7.42 -22.24
CA GLY A 308 38.07 -7.56 -21.29
C GLY A 308 38.49 -9.02 -21.12
N LYS A 309 39.69 -9.21 -20.57
CA LYS A 309 40.20 -10.48 -20.09
C LYS A 309 39.60 -10.78 -18.72
N ASP A 310 39.59 -12.06 -18.37
CA ASP A 310 39.22 -12.55 -17.04
C ASP A 310 37.87 -11.99 -16.55
N LEU A 311 36.86 -12.02 -17.43
CA LEU A 311 35.49 -11.60 -17.08
C LEU A 311 34.98 -12.43 -15.90
N ILE A 312 34.86 -11.79 -14.74
CA ILE A 312 34.26 -12.37 -13.53
C ILE A 312 32.84 -11.82 -13.42
N THR A 313 31.90 -12.68 -13.07
CA THR A 313 30.52 -12.31 -12.79
C THR A 313 30.13 -12.93 -11.46
N TYR A 314 29.55 -12.15 -10.57
CA TYR A 314 28.98 -12.63 -9.33
C TYR A 314 27.81 -11.75 -8.89
N VAL A 315 26.91 -12.33 -8.10
CA VAL A 315 25.78 -11.63 -7.50
C VAL A 315 26.01 -11.53 -6.00
N ASP A 316 26.00 -10.31 -5.46
CA ASP A 316 25.88 -10.10 -4.02
C ASP A 316 24.42 -9.88 -3.65
N VAL A 317 23.95 -10.62 -2.64
CA VAL A 317 22.56 -10.59 -2.20
C VAL A 317 22.49 -10.26 -0.72
N LYS A 318 21.71 -9.23 -0.38
CA LYS A 318 21.33 -8.89 0.99
C LYS A 318 19.83 -9.12 1.16
N VAL A 319 19.46 -9.85 2.21
CA VAL A 319 18.04 -10.12 2.53
C VAL A 319 17.65 -9.42 3.81
N THR A 320 16.57 -8.66 3.75
CA THR A 320 15.99 -7.94 4.88
C THR A 320 14.50 -8.26 5.02
N ASP A 321 13.93 -7.97 6.18
CA ASP A 321 12.47 -7.90 6.32
C ASP A 321 11.93 -6.60 5.69
N LEU A 322 10.61 -6.42 5.76
CA LEU A 322 9.93 -5.21 5.28
C LEU A 322 10.28 -3.94 6.09
N ASN A 323 10.88 -4.09 7.28
CA ASN A 323 11.39 -3.00 8.11
C ASN A 323 12.90 -2.78 7.90
N GLU A 324 13.45 -3.31 6.80
CA GLU A 324 14.87 -3.26 6.43
C GLU A 324 15.84 -3.87 7.46
N ARG A 325 15.35 -4.71 8.38
CA ARG A 325 16.21 -5.42 9.33
C ARG A 325 16.79 -6.66 8.65
N GLU A 326 18.08 -6.89 8.82
CA GLU A 326 18.74 -8.05 8.25
C GLU A 326 18.16 -9.35 8.83
N VAL A 327 17.73 -10.26 7.95
CA VAL A 327 17.14 -11.54 8.34
C VAL A 327 18.12 -12.65 8.01
N HIS A 328 18.29 -13.59 8.94
CA HIS A 328 19.13 -14.75 8.69
C HIS A 328 18.43 -15.72 7.73
N VAL A 329 18.98 -15.84 6.52
CA VAL A 329 18.53 -16.80 5.51
C VAL A 329 19.57 -17.90 5.35
N SER A 330 19.11 -19.14 5.12
CA SER A 330 20.03 -20.27 4.90
C SER A 330 20.98 -20.01 3.73
N LYS A 331 22.22 -20.52 3.83
CA LYS A 331 23.23 -20.37 2.76
C LYS A 331 22.77 -21.03 1.47
N GLU A 332 22.03 -22.12 1.57
CA GLU A 332 21.45 -22.85 0.45
C GLU A 332 20.42 -21.99 -0.31
N LEU A 333 19.53 -21.30 0.42
CA LEU A 333 18.54 -20.42 -0.20
C LEU A 333 19.20 -19.18 -0.80
N LYS A 334 20.19 -18.58 -0.12
CA LYS A 334 20.95 -17.44 -0.68
C LYS A 334 21.61 -17.82 -2.01
N LYS A 335 22.29 -18.97 -2.09
CA LYS A 335 22.88 -19.49 -3.33
C LYS A 335 21.84 -19.79 -4.42
N THR A 336 20.65 -20.22 -4.03
CA THR A 336 19.56 -20.49 -4.97
C THR A 336 19.06 -19.17 -5.58
N ILE A 337 18.95 -18.12 -4.76
CA ILE A 337 18.56 -16.77 -5.20
C ILE A 337 19.63 -16.18 -6.12
N GLU A 338 20.91 -16.23 -5.72
CA GLU A 338 22.05 -15.79 -6.54
C GLU A 338 21.99 -16.45 -7.92
N LYS A 339 21.87 -17.78 -7.97
CA LYS A 339 21.77 -18.51 -9.22
C LYS A 339 20.54 -18.15 -10.06
N LYS A 340 19.38 -17.95 -9.43
CA LYS A 340 18.17 -17.52 -10.15
C LYS A 340 18.32 -16.14 -10.79
N ILE A 341 19.03 -15.24 -10.12
CA ILE A 341 19.33 -13.92 -10.68
C ILE A 341 20.34 -14.05 -11.83
N GLU A 342 21.36 -14.89 -11.69
CA GLU A 342 22.34 -15.17 -12.76
C GLU A 342 21.70 -15.81 -14.01
N ASP A 343 20.74 -16.72 -13.81
CA ASP A 343 20.06 -17.46 -14.87
C ASP A 343 18.82 -16.72 -15.44
N ASP A 344 18.53 -15.48 -14.97
CA ASP A 344 17.31 -14.71 -15.26
C ASP A 344 15.99 -15.49 -14.97
N ASP A 345 16.00 -16.37 -13.97
CA ASP A 345 14.87 -17.21 -13.54
C ASP A 345 14.10 -16.57 -12.36
N TYR A 346 13.46 -15.44 -12.66
CA TYR A 346 12.61 -14.70 -11.72
C TYR A 346 11.36 -14.14 -12.41
N ILE A 347 10.34 -13.78 -11.63
CA ILE A 347 9.10 -13.19 -12.18
C ILE A 347 9.27 -11.68 -12.25
N SER A 348 9.02 -11.06 -13.42
CA SER A 348 9.03 -9.60 -13.57
C SER A 348 7.95 -9.10 -14.52
N HIS A 349 7.41 -7.92 -14.21
CA HIS A 349 6.52 -7.16 -15.09
C HIS A 349 7.23 -6.02 -15.83
N CYS A 350 8.42 -5.59 -15.38
CA CYS A 350 9.13 -4.42 -15.90
C CYS A 350 10.20 -4.78 -16.96
N GLY A 351 10.32 -6.06 -17.33
CA GLY A 351 11.31 -6.55 -18.28
C GLY A 351 12.56 -7.16 -17.64
N CYS A 352 13.61 -7.31 -18.44
CA CYS A 352 14.85 -7.97 -18.00
C CYS A 352 15.67 -7.07 -17.05
N PHE A 353 16.49 -7.71 -16.22
CA PHE A 353 17.39 -7.07 -15.24
C PHE A 353 18.38 -6.10 -15.88
N GLU A 354 18.60 -6.18 -17.20
CA GLU A 354 19.57 -5.38 -17.93
C GLU A 354 19.27 -3.89 -18.03
N ASN A 355 18.03 -3.47 -17.78
CA ASN A 355 17.58 -2.09 -17.97
C ASN A 355 17.52 -1.25 -16.68
N ARG A 356 18.11 -1.74 -15.58
CA ARG A 356 18.09 -1.07 -14.25
C ARG A 356 19.39 -0.34 -13.97
N ASP A 357 19.37 0.51 -12.94
CA ASP A 357 20.47 1.38 -12.49
C ASP A 357 21.84 0.72 -12.67
N HIS A 358 22.66 1.38 -13.48
CA HIS A 358 23.95 0.88 -13.92
C HIS A 358 25.06 1.85 -13.50
N GLU A 359 25.95 1.36 -12.64
CA GLU A 359 27.16 2.05 -12.25
C GLU A 359 28.36 1.42 -12.97
N VAL A 360 29.23 2.28 -13.52
CA VAL A 360 30.47 1.89 -14.19
C VAL A 360 31.62 2.52 -13.41
N GLU A 361 32.51 1.67 -12.89
CA GLU A 361 33.74 2.10 -12.23
C GLU A 361 34.94 1.63 -13.05
N LEU A 362 35.88 2.54 -13.30
CA LEU A 362 37.21 2.21 -13.85
C LEU A 362 38.30 2.47 -12.82
N GLU A 363 39.16 1.48 -12.62
CA GLU A 363 40.33 1.59 -11.74
C GLU A 363 41.62 1.22 -12.50
N GLY A 364 42.64 2.08 -12.40
CA GLY A 364 43.98 1.82 -12.94
C GLY A 364 44.81 0.96 -11.97
N VAL A 365 45.32 -0.17 -12.45
CA VAL A 365 45.93 -1.20 -11.59
C VAL A 365 47.47 -1.24 -11.72
N ASP A 366 48.01 -0.97 -12.90
CA ASP A 366 49.46 -0.90 -13.16
C ASP A 366 49.76 -0.06 -14.40
N THR A 367 50.80 0.77 -14.31
CA THR A 367 51.27 1.65 -15.40
C THR A 367 52.73 1.36 -15.68
N ALA A 368 52.99 0.61 -16.74
CA ALA A 368 54.33 0.43 -17.30
C ALA A 368 54.50 1.33 -18.54
N CYS A 369 55.74 1.63 -18.95
CA CYS A 369 56.04 2.62 -20.00
C CYS A 369 55.43 2.35 -21.41
N TYR A 370 54.58 1.34 -21.58
CA TYR A 370 53.98 0.93 -22.86
C TYR A 370 52.57 0.32 -22.76
N TYR A 371 52.06 0.03 -21.55
CA TYR A 371 50.72 -0.53 -21.35
C TYR A 371 50.14 -0.12 -19.99
N ASP A 372 48.84 0.11 -19.97
CA ASP A 372 48.04 0.23 -18.74
C ASP A 372 47.13 -0.99 -18.60
N THR A 373 46.94 -1.45 -17.36
CA THR A 373 45.91 -2.42 -17.02
C THR A 373 44.78 -1.72 -16.29
N LEU A 374 43.57 -1.79 -16.85
CA LEU A 374 42.35 -1.21 -16.28
C LEU A 374 41.39 -2.30 -15.84
N SER A 375 40.80 -2.12 -14.66
CA SER A 375 39.65 -2.89 -14.23
C SER A 375 38.38 -2.11 -14.54
N LEU A 376 37.47 -2.71 -15.31
CA LEU A 376 36.14 -2.19 -15.59
C LEU A 376 35.12 -2.97 -14.77
N THR A 377 34.43 -2.30 -13.85
CA THR A 377 33.38 -2.89 -13.03
C THR A 377 32.03 -2.34 -13.43
N HIS A 378 31.11 -3.23 -13.83
CA HIS A 378 29.70 -2.90 -14.07
C HIS A 378 28.88 -3.44 -12.90
N THR A 379 28.28 -2.54 -12.14
CA THR A 379 27.34 -2.90 -11.07
C THR A 379 25.92 -2.58 -11.51
N ARG A 380 25.02 -3.55 -11.36
CA ARG A 380 23.59 -3.39 -11.56
C ARG A 380 22.85 -3.66 -10.26
N HIS A 381 21.97 -2.74 -9.88
CA HIS A 381 21.17 -2.83 -8.67
C HIS A 381 19.75 -3.28 -9.00
N ALA A 382 19.19 -4.21 -8.22
CA ALA A 382 17.77 -4.49 -8.27
C ALA A 382 17.22 -4.92 -6.91
N LEU A 383 15.92 -4.71 -6.77
CA LEU A 383 15.15 -5.11 -5.61
C LEU A 383 14.18 -6.23 -5.99
N PHE A 384 14.13 -7.26 -5.15
CA PHE A 384 13.18 -8.35 -5.29
C PHE A 384 12.36 -8.54 -4.02
N LEU A 385 11.11 -8.93 -4.21
CA LEU A 385 10.25 -9.49 -3.17
C LEU A 385 10.38 -11.01 -3.17
N LEU A 386 10.84 -11.55 -2.05
CA LEU A 386 10.98 -12.97 -1.80
C LEU A 386 9.83 -13.46 -0.90
N VAL A 387 9.06 -14.40 -1.40
CA VAL A 387 7.97 -15.06 -0.67
C VAL A 387 8.41 -16.45 -0.27
N VAL A 388 8.49 -16.72 1.04
CA VAL A 388 8.95 -18.01 1.58
C VAL A 388 7.96 -18.57 2.59
N PRO A 389 7.65 -19.88 2.56
CA PRO A 389 6.77 -20.50 3.55
C PRO A 389 7.45 -20.58 4.93
N ASN A 390 6.69 -20.26 5.99
CA ASN A 390 7.11 -20.44 7.37
C ASN A 390 7.07 -21.94 7.67
N CYS A 391 8.25 -22.54 7.81
CA CYS A 391 8.40 -23.97 8.08
C CYS A 391 8.08 -24.32 9.53
#